data_AF-A0A962IZU6-F1
#
_entry.id   AF-A0A962IZU6-F1
#
_cell.length_a   1.000
_cell.length_b   1.000
_cell.length_c   1.000
_cell.angle_alpha   90.00
_cell.angle_beta   90.00
_cell.angle_gamma   90.00
#
_symmetry.space_group_name_H-M   'P 1'
#
loop_
_entity.id
_entity.type
_entity.pdbx_description
1 polymer ?
#
loop_
_entity_poly.entity_id
_entity_poly.type
_entity_poly.pdbx_seq_one_letter_code
_entity_poly.pdbx_strand_id
1 'polypeptide(L)' 'MSKSHSADFAEQVTERENDEVLEEIKAETEASVMNVLAALARVREGTYGQCTRCGEAISPERLAAIPEAALCMSCAGK' A
#
# COMPACT_ATOMS: atom_id res chain seq x y z
N MET A 1 -20.75 -11.70 40.46
CA MET A 1 -21.42 -10.89 39.42
C MET A 1 -21.22 -9.41 39.74
N SER A 2 -20.65 -8.69 38.78
CA SER A 2 -20.66 -7.23 38.58
C SER A 2 -19.85 -6.29 39.50
N LYS A 3 -18.64 -5.94 39.02
CA LYS A 3 -18.08 -4.58 39.03
C LYS A 3 -17.71 -4.28 37.57
N SER A 4 -18.64 -3.84 36.72
CA SER A 4 -18.78 -2.43 36.29
C SER A 4 -17.40 -1.86 35.86
N HIS A 5 -16.84 -2.29 34.72
CA HIS A 5 -17.15 -1.87 33.34
C HIS A 5 -17.05 -0.36 33.07
N SER A 6 -16.31 0.39 33.90
CA SER A 6 -16.14 1.86 33.72
C SER A 6 -14.70 2.25 33.31
N ALA A 7 -13.68 1.63 33.91
CA ALA A 7 -12.30 1.76 33.44
C ALA A 7 -12.09 0.96 32.14
N ASP A 8 -12.55 -0.30 32.14
CA ASP A 8 -12.50 -1.19 30.99
C ASP A 8 -13.21 -0.64 29.75
N PHE A 9 -14.28 0.16 29.87
CA PHE A 9 -15.02 0.63 28.69
C PHE A 9 -14.27 1.75 27.96
N ALA A 10 -13.70 2.71 28.70
CA ALA A 10 -12.86 3.74 28.10
C ALA A 10 -11.58 3.12 27.51
N GLU A 11 -10.97 2.18 28.23
CA GLU A 11 -9.78 1.44 27.77
C GLU A 11 -10.10 0.59 26.54
N GLN A 12 -11.21 -0.15 26.54
CA GLN A 12 -11.66 -0.97 25.41
C GLN A 12 -12.02 -0.13 24.16
N VAL A 13 -12.59 1.07 24.36
CA VAL A 13 -12.80 2.01 23.24
C VAL A 13 -11.46 2.38 22.62
N THR A 14 -10.46 2.74 23.43
CA THR A 14 -9.12 3.07 22.93
C THR A 14 -8.39 1.88 22.32
N GLU A 15 -8.50 0.68 22.89
CA GLU A 15 -7.91 -0.55 22.31
C GLU A 15 -8.48 -0.82 20.93
N ARG A 16 -9.81 -0.68 20.75
CA ARG A 16 -10.45 -0.90 19.46
C ARG A 16 -10.03 0.11 18.41
N GLU A 17 -9.85 1.38 18.80
CA GLU A 17 -9.30 2.42 17.91
C GLU A 17 -7.85 2.09 17.50
N ASN A 18 -7.03 1.60 18.43
CA ASN A 18 -5.67 1.16 18.12
C ASN A 18 -5.64 -0.05 17.18
N ASP A 19 -6.50 -1.04 17.42
CA ASP A 19 -6.62 -2.22 16.56
C ASP A 19 -7.07 -1.86 15.14
N GLU A 20 -7.99 -0.91 14.99
CA GLU A 20 -8.42 -0.40 13.69
C GLU A 20 -7.26 0.25 12.92
N VAL A 21 -6.45 1.08 13.61
CA VAL A 21 -5.25 1.69 13.02
C VAL A 21 -4.22 0.64 12.63
N LEU A 22 -4.00 -0.38 13.47
CA LEU A 22 -3.06 -1.46 13.18
C LEU A 22 -3.47 -2.28 11.95
N GLU A 23 -4.77 -2.58 11.80
CA GLU A 23 -5.29 -3.28 10.62
C GLU A 23 -5.14 -2.44 9.35
N GLU A 24 -5.33 -1.11 9.41
CA GLU A 24 -5.10 -0.22 8.26
C GLU A 24 -3.63 -0.22 7.83
N ILE A 25 -2.70 -0.06 8.78
CA ILE A 25 -1.25 -0.10 8.52
C ILE A 25 -0.85 -1.43 7.89
N LYS A 26 -1.40 -2.53 8.40
CA LYS A 26 -1.16 -3.87 7.87
C LYS A 26 -1.65 -3.99 6.43
N ALA A 27 -2.86 -3.53 6.13
CA ALA A 27 -3.41 -3.57 4.78
C ALA A 27 -2.58 -2.73 3.80
N GLU A 28 -2.11 -1.54 4.20
CA GLU A 28 -1.21 -0.71 3.40
C GLU A 28 0.13 -1.42 3.14
N THR A 29 0.69 -2.04 4.17
CA THR A 29 1.96 -2.78 4.07
C THR A 29 1.84 -3.98 3.14
N GLU A 30 0.76 -4.75 3.25
CA GLU A 30 0.47 -5.88 2.34
C GLU A 30 0.33 -5.40 0.90
N ALA A 31 -0.39 -4.30 0.66
CA ALA A 31 -0.50 -3.70 -0.67
C ALA A 31 0.86 -3.26 -1.23
N SER A 32 1.72 -2.65 -0.40
CA SER A 32 3.08 -2.27 -0.79
C SER A 32 3.92 -3.47 -1.21
N VAL A 33 3.91 -4.56 -0.42
CA VAL A 33 4.59 -5.81 -0.76
C VAL A 33 4.10 -6.36 -2.10
N MET A 34 2.79 -6.35 -2.33
CA MET A 34 2.21 -6.79 -3.60
C MET A 34 2.67 -5.93 -4.79
N ASN A 35 2.79 -4.61 -4.62
CA ASN A 35 3.29 -3.71 -5.66
C ASN A 35 4.75 -4.04 -6.03
N VAL A 36 5.61 -4.30 -5.03
CA VAL A 36 7.00 -4.69 -5.25
C VAL A 36 7.09 -6.04 -5.97
N LEU A 37 6.30 -7.04 -5.54
CA LEU A 37 6.25 -8.34 -6.21
C LEU A 37 5.81 -8.22 -7.67
N ALA A 38 4.79 -7.39 -7.94
CA ALA A 38 4.33 -7.13 -9.31
C ALA A 38 5.41 -6.43 -10.14
N ALA A 39 6.19 -5.51 -9.57
CA ALA A 39 7.30 -4.88 -10.26
C ALA A 39 8.41 -5.87 -10.60
N LEU A 40 8.77 -6.76 -9.67
CA LEU A 40 9.72 -7.85 -9.92
C LEU A 40 9.23 -8.80 -11.02
N ALA A 41 7.92 -9.09 -11.08
CA ALA A 41 7.35 -9.87 -12.17
C ALA A 41 7.55 -9.18 -13.53
N ARG A 42 7.26 -7.87 -13.62
CA ARG A 42 7.52 -7.08 -14.84
C ARG A 42 9.00 -7.08 -15.25
N VAL A 43 9.92 -7.08 -14.28
CA VAL A 43 11.36 -7.21 -14.58
C VAL A 43 11.66 -8.55 -15.24
N ARG A 44 11.12 -9.65 -14.69
CA ARG A 44 11.30 -11.00 -15.24
C ARG A 44 10.69 -11.15 -16.63
N GLU A 45 9.55 -10.50 -16.88
CA GLU A 45 8.86 -10.50 -18.17
C GLU A 45 9.49 -9.53 -19.20
N GLY A 46 10.42 -8.66 -18.77
CA GLY A 46 11.02 -7.63 -19.64
C GLY A 46 10.09 -6.44 -19.93
N THR A 47 8.98 -6.31 -19.20
CA THR A 47 8.00 -5.22 -19.32
C THR A 47 8.22 -4.11 -18.29
N TYR A 48 9.24 -4.24 -17.44
CA TYR A 48 9.57 -3.22 -16.46
C TYR A 48 9.90 -1.87 -17.12
N GLY A 49 9.36 -0.81 -16.53
CA GLY A 49 9.45 0.54 -17.10
C GLY A 49 8.41 0.84 -18.18
N GLN A 50 7.44 -0.03 -18.43
CA GLN A 50 6.26 0.29 -19.25
C GLN A 50 5.02 0.51 -18.37
N CYS A 51 4.24 1.52 -18.71
CA CYS A 51 2.99 1.85 -18.05
C CYS A 51 1.95 0.76 -18.32
N THR A 52 1.40 0.15 -17.26
CA THR A 52 0.40 -0.91 -17.38
C THR A 52 -0.93 -0.43 -17.97
N ARG A 53 -1.17 0.88 -18.00
CA ARG A 53 -2.43 1.48 -18.50
C ARG A 53 -2.37 1.92 -19.96
N CYS A 54 -1.30 2.61 -20.37
CA CYS A 54 -1.17 3.14 -21.74
C CYS A 54 -0.07 2.46 -22.58
N GLY A 55 0.79 1.62 -21.97
CA GLY A 55 1.92 0.98 -22.64
C GLY A 55 3.13 1.89 -22.89
N GLU A 56 3.04 3.19 -22.61
CA GLU A 56 4.17 4.11 -22.77
C GLU A 56 5.27 3.88 -21.72
N ALA A 57 6.48 4.31 -22.03
CA ALA A 57 7.59 4.24 -21.09
C ALA A 57 7.35 5.11 -19.84
N ILE A 58 7.69 4.56 -18.67
CA ILE A 58 7.75 5.28 -17.40
C ILE A 58 9.09 6.00 -17.34
N SER A 59 9.09 7.26 -16.90
CA SER A 59 10.31 8.05 -16.82
C SER A 59 11.33 7.42 -15.85
N PRO A 60 12.62 7.41 -16.20
CA PRO A 60 13.66 6.82 -15.35
C PRO A 60 13.76 7.53 -13.99
N GLU A 61 13.50 8.84 -13.93
CA GLU A 61 13.49 9.60 -12.67
C GLU A 61 12.37 9.10 -11.74
N ARG A 62 11.23 8.71 -12.29
CA ARG A 62 10.12 8.15 -11.51
C ARG A 62 10.45 6.75 -11.01
N LEU A 63 11.06 5.90 -11.84
CA LEU A 63 11.50 4.57 -11.42
C LEU A 63 12.66 4.62 -10.41
N ALA A 64 13.48 5.67 -10.44
CA ALA A 64 14.51 5.90 -9.44
C ALA A 64 13.91 6.31 -8.08
N ALA A 65 12.83 7.09 -8.08
CA ALA A 65 12.14 7.51 -6.87
C ALA A 65 11.19 6.44 -6.31
N ILE A 66 10.45 5.74 -7.18
CA ILE A 66 9.45 4.73 -6.87
C ILE A 66 9.65 3.54 -7.85
N PRO A 67 10.52 2.57 -7.52
CA PRO A 67 10.84 1.45 -8.40
C PRO A 67 9.63 0.57 -8.74
N GLU A 68 8.68 0.44 -7.83
CA GLU A 68 7.47 -0.37 -8.01
C GLU A 68 6.41 0.29 -8.89
N ALA A 69 6.64 1.52 -9.37
CA ALA A 69 5.68 2.27 -10.17
C ALA A 69 5.20 1.46 -11.39
N ALA A 70 3.87 1.29 -11.47
CA ALA A 70 3.21 0.62 -12.59
C ALA A 70 2.68 1.59 -13.65
N LEU A 71 2.60 2.89 -13.34
CA LEU A 71 1.98 3.91 -14.20
C LEU A 71 2.96 5.05 -14.51
N CYS A 72 2.84 5.61 -15.72
CA CYS A 72 3.53 6.86 -16.08
C CYS A 72 2.91 8.07 -15.35
N MET A 73 3.61 9.21 -15.33
CA MET A 73 3.13 10.43 -14.66
C MET A 73 1.77 10.90 -15.19
N SER A 74 1.60 10.89 -16.51
CA SER A 74 0.34 11.22 -17.18
C SER A 74 -0.81 10.30 -16.75
N CYS A 75 -0.49 9.05 -16.37
CA CYS A 75 -1.48 8.11 -15.93
C CYS A 75 -1.79 8.18 -14.44
N ALA A 76 -0.78 8.39 -13.61
CA ALA A 76 -0.96 8.48 -12.16
C ALA A 76 -1.70 9.76 -11.73
N GLY A 77 -1.66 10.83 -12.53
CA GLY A 77 -2.39 12.06 -12.26
C GLY A 77 -3.85 12.09 -12.74
N LYS A 78 -4.38 10.98 -13.27
CA LYS A 78 -5.79 10.85 -13.69
C LYS A 78 -6.44 9.68 -12.96
#